data_AF-A0A177GEA9-F1
#
_entry.id   AF-A0A177GEA9-F1
#
_cell.length_a   1.000
_cell.length_b   1.000
_cell.length_c   1.000
_cell.angle_alpha   90.00
_cell.angle_beta   90.00
_cell.angle_gamma   90.00
#
_symmetry.space_group_name_H-M   'P 1'
#
loop_
_entity.id
_entity.type
_entity.pdbx_description
1 polymer ?
#
loop_
_entity_poly.entity_id
_entity_poly.type
_entity_poly.pdbx_seq_one_letter_code
_entity_poly.pdbx_strand_id
1 'polypeptide(L)'
;MTSFRAVSCRLFLMSCVFACYEQQARAAEIPLDIITENDSGYSFGRLGIKVGVNNAQPEEYLFDTGSDSFNIAVGMNSSQNGPAWFPTQAGTAISSPYGYMYGDGTYGYLQSDTTVSSVQFYNSITGKNVANYDTSAGLGVALIQASIATQGSLSGNPGQVIPGDTPGLLPDQTYYQDLSWQQALNQGKAPDEGHFYGIVGAGDFVYPGDNGGVPGQLTQTGYIVEANGTATTPG
;
A
#
# COMPACT_ATOMS: atom_id res chain seq x y z
N MET A 1 4.89 -34.35 73.31
CA MET A 1 5.73 -33.55 72.39
C MET A 1 5.18 -33.71 70.99
N THR A 2 4.81 -32.59 70.40
CA THR A 2 4.33 -32.33 69.05
C THR A 2 5.36 -32.72 67.98
N SER A 3 4.91 -33.21 66.82
CA SER A 3 5.27 -32.62 65.50
C SER A 3 4.53 -33.30 64.35
N PHE A 4 3.67 -32.52 63.71
CA PHE A 4 3.19 -32.66 62.33
C PHE A 4 4.35 -32.77 61.31
N ARG A 5 4.13 -33.47 60.20
CA ARG A 5 4.63 -33.25 58.81
C ARG A 5 4.49 -34.57 58.03
N ALA A 6 4.01 -34.64 56.79
CA ALA A 6 3.31 -33.70 55.93
C ALA A 6 2.65 -34.57 54.85
N VAL A 7 1.36 -34.35 54.63
CA VAL A 7 0.67 -34.66 53.38
C VAL A 7 1.38 -33.87 52.28
N SER A 8 1.80 -34.51 51.17
CA SER A 8 1.80 -33.94 49.81
C SER A 8 2.70 -34.73 48.85
N CYS A 9 2.09 -35.52 47.97
CA CYS A 9 2.49 -35.60 46.55
C CYS A 9 1.47 -36.43 45.78
N ARG A 10 0.24 -35.90 45.67
CA ARG A 10 -0.70 -36.28 44.63
C ARG A 10 -1.04 -35.02 43.84
N LEU A 11 -0.15 -34.60 42.94
CA LEU A 11 -0.45 -33.60 41.90
C LEU A 11 0.77 -33.50 40.97
N PHE A 12 0.91 -34.47 40.06
CA PHE A 12 1.85 -34.38 38.94
C PHE A 12 1.27 -35.18 37.78
N LEU A 13 0.12 -34.77 37.25
CA LEU A 13 -0.43 -35.30 36.00
C LEU A 13 -1.49 -34.36 35.40
N MET A 14 -1.30 -33.04 35.58
CA MET A 14 -2.22 -32.03 35.04
C MET A 14 -1.47 -30.80 34.52
N SER A 15 -0.31 -31.02 33.91
CA SER A 15 0.53 -29.94 33.35
C SER A 15 0.73 -30.04 31.84
N CYS A 16 0.28 -31.12 31.19
CA CYS A 16 0.55 -31.36 29.77
C CYS A 16 -0.66 -31.13 28.84
N VAL A 17 -1.82 -30.69 29.36
CA VAL A 17 -3.03 -30.47 28.53
C VAL A 17 -3.14 -29.02 28.03
N PHE A 18 -2.27 -28.11 28.49
CA PHE A 18 -2.31 -26.69 28.09
C PHE A 18 -1.13 -26.23 27.22
N ALA A 19 -0.25 -27.14 26.78
CA ALA A 19 0.95 -26.81 26.00
C ALA A 19 0.79 -27.00 24.47
N CYS A 20 -0.44 -27.19 23.97
CA CYS A 20 -0.72 -27.29 22.54
C CYS A 20 -1.88 -26.37 22.10
N TYR A 21 -2.02 -25.20 22.72
CA TYR A 21 -2.57 -24.07 21.97
C TYR A 21 -1.43 -23.52 21.11
N GLU A 22 -1.08 -24.25 20.05
CA GLU A 22 -0.61 -23.55 18.87
C GLU A 22 -1.70 -22.53 18.56
N GLN A 23 -1.36 -21.23 18.64
CA GLN A 23 -2.15 -20.23 17.92
C GLN A 23 -2.10 -20.67 16.47
N GLN A 24 -3.10 -21.43 16.04
CA GLN A 24 -3.31 -21.75 14.65
C GLN A 24 -3.45 -20.37 13.98
N ALA A 25 -2.39 -19.95 13.27
CA ALA A 25 -2.36 -18.67 12.60
C ALA A 25 -3.58 -18.64 11.68
N ARG A 26 -4.62 -17.90 12.07
CA ARG A 26 -5.76 -17.72 11.19
C ARG A 26 -5.30 -16.80 10.08
N ALA A 27 -5.48 -17.24 8.85
CA ALA A 27 -5.35 -16.35 7.70
C ALA A 27 -6.30 -15.16 7.90
N ALA A 28 -5.80 -13.96 7.70
CA ALA A 28 -6.66 -12.79 7.58
C ALA A 28 -7.28 -12.81 6.18
N GLU A 29 -8.60 -12.75 6.11
CA GLU A 29 -9.32 -12.58 4.84
C GLU A 29 -9.46 -11.08 4.57
N ILE A 30 -8.73 -10.59 3.58
CA ILE A 30 -8.79 -9.20 3.15
C ILE A 30 -9.57 -9.16 1.83
N PRO A 31 -10.76 -8.55 1.80
CA PRO A 31 -11.58 -8.50 0.58
C PRO A 31 -10.94 -7.55 -0.44
N LEU A 32 -10.98 -7.97 -1.70
CA LEU A 32 -10.66 -7.15 -2.86
C LEU A 32 -11.93 -6.67 -3.54
N ASP A 33 -11.89 -5.45 -4.07
CA ASP A 33 -12.96 -4.87 -4.86
C ASP A 33 -12.76 -5.16 -6.34
N ILE A 34 -13.83 -5.53 -7.05
CA ILE A 34 -13.81 -5.61 -8.51
C ILE A 34 -14.27 -4.27 -9.05
N ILE A 35 -13.34 -3.51 -9.63
CA ILE A 35 -13.61 -2.21 -10.26
C ILE A 35 -13.61 -2.42 -11.77
N THR A 36 -14.69 -2.02 -12.44
CA THR A 36 -14.79 -2.15 -13.90
C THR A 36 -14.41 -0.83 -14.55
N GLU A 37 -13.36 -0.88 -15.36
CA GLU A 37 -12.92 0.27 -16.14
C GLU A 37 -13.37 0.18 -17.58
N ASN A 38 -13.41 1.34 -18.23
CA ASN A 38 -13.73 1.46 -19.64
C ASN A 38 -12.69 2.38 -20.29
N ASP A 39 -11.88 1.83 -21.19
CA ASP A 39 -10.95 2.60 -22.00
C ASP A 39 -11.09 2.20 -23.47
N SER A 40 -11.19 3.20 -24.35
CA SER A 40 -11.14 3.03 -25.81
C SER A 40 -12.11 1.96 -26.37
N GLY A 41 -13.28 1.81 -25.73
CA GLY A 41 -14.32 0.85 -26.11
C GLY A 41 -14.13 -0.57 -25.55
N TYR A 42 -13.08 -0.79 -24.75
CA TYR A 42 -12.84 -2.02 -24.01
C TYR A 42 -13.23 -1.84 -22.55
N SER A 43 -13.77 -2.91 -21.96
CA SER A 43 -14.00 -2.98 -20.53
C SER A 43 -13.09 -4.04 -19.92
N PHE A 44 -12.43 -3.70 -18.82
CA PHE A 44 -11.54 -4.60 -18.09
C PHE A 44 -11.72 -4.42 -16.58
N GLY A 45 -11.37 -5.45 -15.82
CA GLY A 45 -11.43 -5.43 -14.37
C GLY A 45 -10.10 -4.99 -13.76
N ARG A 46 -10.18 -4.14 -12.73
CA ARG A 46 -9.12 -3.84 -11.78
C ARG A 46 -9.49 -4.44 -10.42
N LEU A 47 -8.47 -4.80 -9.64
CA LEU A 47 -8.65 -5.20 -8.25
C LEU A 47 -8.35 -4.00 -7.36
N GLY A 48 -9.32 -3.55 -6.58
CA GLY A 48 -9.14 -2.56 -5.53
C GLY A 48 -8.86 -3.21 -4.19
N ILE A 49 -8.13 -2.52 -3.33
CA ILE A 49 -7.96 -2.86 -1.92
C ILE A 49 -8.07 -1.59 -1.07
N LYS A 50 -8.91 -1.65 -0.02
CA LYS A 50 -9.10 -0.51 0.87
C LYS A 50 -8.14 -0.54 2.05
N VAL A 51 -7.23 0.42 2.09
CA VAL A 51 -6.09 0.44 3.02
C VAL A 51 -6.02 1.76 3.78
N GLY A 52 -5.81 1.67 5.10
CA GLY A 52 -5.39 2.78 5.95
C GLY A 52 -3.94 2.59 6.38
N VAL A 53 -3.22 3.70 6.55
CA VAL A 53 -1.85 3.71 7.07
C VAL A 53 -1.77 4.62 8.28
N ASN A 54 -1.03 4.20 9.31
CA ASN A 54 -0.87 4.97 10.55
C ASN A 54 -2.22 5.42 11.16
N ASN A 55 -3.26 4.58 11.08
CA ASN A 55 -4.63 4.86 11.54
C ASN A 55 -5.32 6.06 10.85
N ALA A 56 -4.85 6.47 9.69
CA ALA A 56 -5.50 7.48 8.89
C ALA A 56 -6.78 6.96 8.21
N GLN A 57 -7.51 7.85 7.54
CA GLN A 57 -8.70 7.46 6.81
C GLN A 57 -8.31 6.48 5.68
N PRO A 58 -9.00 5.33 5.56
CA PRO A 58 -8.65 4.37 4.53
C PRO A 58 -9.13 4.82 3.16
N GLU A 59 -8.27 4.65 2.16
CA GLU A 59 -8.54 4.97 0.77
C GLU A 59 -8.41 3.73 -0.11
N GLU A 60 -8.91 3.83 -1.35
CA GLU A 60 -8.86 2.76 -2.33
C GLU A 60 -7.53 2.77 -3.10
N TYR A 61 -6.85 1.62 -3.15
CA TYR A 61 -5.59 1.44 -3.89
C TYR A 61 -5.75 0.34 -4.93
N LEU A 62 -5.01 0.44 -6.03
CA LEU A 62 -4.92 -0.63 -7.00
C LEU A 62 -4.14 -1.78 -6.36
N PHE A 63 -4.78 -2.94 -6.23
CA PHE A 63 -4.11 -4.17 -5.84
C PHE A 63 -3.43 -4.77 -7.07
N ASP A 64 -2.10 -4.69 -7.12
CA ASP A 64 -1.31 -5.08 -8.29
C ASP A 64 -0.35 -6.22 -7.96
N THR A 65 -0.63 -7.40 -8.51
CA THR A 65 0.24 -8.59 -8.37
C THR A 65 1.52 -8.51 -9.20
N GLY A 66 1.62 -7.53 -10.11
CA GLY A 66 2.83 -7.26 -10.90
C GLY A 66 3.80 -6.26 -10.26
N SER A 67 3.43 -5.62 -9.14
CA SER A 67 4.23 -4.60 -8.47
C SER A 67 4.65 -5.04 -7.06
N ASP A 68 5.84 -4.66 -6.62
CA ASP A 68 6.31 -4.88 -5.23
C ASP A 68 6.17 -3.63 -4.35
N SER A 69 5.88 -2.47 -4.93
CA SER A 69 5.81 -1.20 -4.21
C SER A 69 4.45 -0.98 -3.55
N PHE A 70 4.45 -0.43 -2.33
CA PHE A 70 3.33 0.37 -1.84
C PHE A 70 3.60 1.83 -2.19
N ASN A 71 2.74 2.47 -2.97
CA ASN A 71 2.80 3.90 -3.21
C ASN A 71 1.48 4.61 -2.89
N ILE A 72 1.59 5.86 -2.45
CA ILE A 72 0.45 6.66 -1.98
C ILE A 72 0.50 8.05 -2.60
N ALA A 73 -0.58 8.43 -3.30
CA ALA A 73 -0.80 9.73 -3.91
C ALA A 73 -1.04 10.80 -2.85
N VAL A 74 -0.01 11.63 -2.59
CA VAL A 74 -0.08 12.70 -1.58
C VAL A 74 -0.07 14.10 -2.20
N GLY A 75 0.37 14.25 -3.45
CA GLY A 75 0.36 15.54 -4.14
C GLY A 75 1.52 16.47 -3.75
N MET A 76 1.78 17.44 -4.63
CA MET A 76 2.77 18.48 -4.42
C MET A 76 2.19 19.53 -3.48
N ASN A 77 3.02 20.06 -2.58
CA ASN A 77 2.69 21.20 -1.71
C ASN A 77 1.57 20.96 -0.69
N SER A 78 1.17 19.72 -0.43
CA SER A 78 0.34 19.37 0.73
C SER A 78 1.18 19.49 2.01
N SER A 79 1.28 20.72 2.52
CA SER A 79 1.90 21.16 3.78
C SER A 79 2.19 20.03 4.78
N GLN A 80 3.42 19.52 4.81
CA GLN A 80 4.00 18.56 5.78
C GLN A 80 3.23 17.24 6.06
N ASN A 81 1.99 17.06 5.62
CA ASN A 81 1.08 16.00 6.09
C ASN A 81 0.19 15.37 4.99
N GLY A 82 0.42 15.64 3.70
CA GLY A 82 -0.42 15.05 2.65
C GLY A 82 -1.85 15.61 2.58
N PRO A 83 -2.75 14.99 1.80
CA PRO A 83 -4.18 15.29 1.79
C PRO A 83 -4.83 15.04 3.15
N ALA A 84 -6.03 15.58 3.40
CA ALA A 84 -6.70 15.49 4.71
C ALA A 84 -6.93 14.05 5.23
N TRP A 85 -7.00 13.06 4.32
CA TRP A 85 -7.15 11.66 4.66
C TRP A 85 -5.82 10.96 4.99
N PHE A 86 -4.67 11.55 4.66
CA PHE A 86 -3.34 10.98 4.85
C PHE A 86 -2.87 11.20 6.30
N PRO A 87 -2.08 10.28 6.90
CA PRO A 87 -1.62 10.43 8.28
C PRO A 87 -0.74 11.67 8.47
N THR A 88 -0.98 12.37 9.58
CA THR A 88 -0.13 13.47 10.06
C THR A 88 1.13 12.98 10.77
N GLN A 89 1.17 11.71 11.17
CA GLN A 89 2.38 11.09 11.69
C GLN A 89 3.37 10.86 10.55
N ALA A 90 4.44 11.66 10.54
CA ALA A 90 5.52 11.49 9.60
C ALA A 90 6.21 10.12 9.76
N GLY A 91 6.48 9.49 8.62
CA GLY A 91 7.38 8.35 8.54
C GLY A 91 8.85 8.75 8.68
N THR A 92 9.74 7.76 8.62
CA THR A 92 11.18 8.01 8.48
C THR A 92 11.50 8.18 7.00
N ALA A 93 11.97 9.36 6.61
CA ALA A 93 12.40 9.61 5.24
C ALA A 93 13.58 8.69 4.86
N ILE A 94 13.44 7.99 3.73
CA ILE A 94 14.46 7.08 3.19
C ILE A 94 15.19 7.75 2.02
N SER A 95 14.45 8.48 1.17
CA SER A 95 15.01 9.14 -0.02
C SER A 95 14.50 10.57 -0.19
N SER A 96 15.28 11.38 -0.91
CA SER A 96 14.81 12.65 -1.47
C SER A 96 13.95 12.39 -2.70
N PRO A 97 13.11 13.35 -3.14
CA PRO A 97 12.29 13.18 -4.35
C PRO A 97 13.10 12.73 -5.57
N TYR A 98 12.57 11.75 -6.30
CA TYR A 98 13.14 11.21 -7.52
C TYR A 98 12.03 10.84 -8.52
N GLY A 99 12.38 10.78 -9.81
CA GLY A 99 11.52 10.29 -10.87
C GLY A 99 11.49 8.76 -10.90
N TYR A 100 10.31 8.20 -10.67
CA TYR A 100 10.01 6.79 -10.88
C TYR A 100 9.30 6.63 -12.23
N MET A 101 10.05 6.17 -13.24
CA MET A 101 9.66 6.27 -14.64
C MET A 101 9.11 4.95 -15.17
N TYR A 102 8.06 5.01 -15.98
CA TYR A 102 7.43 3.85 -16.61
C TYR A 102 7.81 3.74 -18.09
N GLY A 103 7.79 2.51 -18.61
CA GLY A 103 7.86 2.21 -20.04
C GLY A 103 9.09 2.80 -20.72
N ASP A 104 8.86 3.71 -21.66
CA ASP A 104 9.90 4.42 -22.43
C ASP A 104 10.55 5.60 -21.67
N GLY A 105 10.14 5.80 -20.42
CA GLY A 105 10.63 6.86 -19.56
C GLY A 105 9.98 8.22 -19.81
N THR A 106 8.94 8.31 -20.65
CA THR A 106 8.29 9.60 -20.96
C THR A 106 7.22 10.00 -19.95
N TYR A 107 6.87 9.13 -19.02
CA TYR A 107 5.92 9.38 -17.94
C TYR A 107 6.26 8.55 -16.71
N GLY A 108 5.77 9.00 -15.55
CA GLY A 108 6.15 8.43 -14.26
C GLY A 108 5.56 9.19 -13.09
N TYR A 109 6.10 8.92 -11.92
CA TYR A 109 5.81 9.66 -10.70
C TYR A 109 7.05 10.42 -10.22
N LEU A 110 6.85 11.63 -9.73
CA LEU A 110 7.78 12.23 -8.78
C LEU A 110 7.41 11.68 -7.41
N GLN A 111 8.31 10.93 -6.78
CA GLN A 111 8.04 10.30 -5.49
C GLN A 111 9.23 10.33 -4.54
N SER A 112 8.98 10.06 -3.27
CA SER A 112 10.01 9.90 -2.24
C SER A 112 9.65 8.75 -1.32
N ASP A 113 10.64 8.00 -0.85
CA ASP A 113 10.41 6.83 0.00
C ASP A 113 10.40 7.21 1.48
N THR A 114 9.49 6.60 2.22
CA THR A 114 9.33 6.76 3.66
C THR A 114 8.92 5.43 4.30
N THR A 115 8.74 5.42 5.61
CA THR A 115 8.20 4.27 6.35
C THR A 115 6.83 4.57 6.94
N VAL A 116 5.94 3.57 6.99
CA VAL A 116 4.75 3.60 7.85
C VAL A 116 4.90 2.63 9.01
N SER A 117 4.26 2.94 10.15
CA SER A 117 4.33 2.17 11.39
C SER A 117 3.13 1.24 11.59
N SER A 118 2.08 1.38 10.78
CA SER A 118 1.00 0.40 10.75
C SER A 118 0.22 0.44 9.44
N VAL A 119 -0.36 -0.70 9.08
CA VAL A 119 -1.25 -0.87 7.93
C VAL A 119 -2.54 -1.54 8.38
N GLN A 120 -3.66 -0.97 7.96
CA GLN A 120 -5.00 -1.45 8.26
C GLN A 120 -5.73 -1.78 6.97
N PHE A 121 -6.40 -2.93 6.91
CA PHE A 121 -7.23 -3.32 5.78
C PHE A 121 -8.70 -3.27 6.15
N TYR A 122 -9.53 -2.87 5.20
CA TYR A 122 -10.95 -2.65 5.42
C TYR A 122 -11.79 -3.38 4.37
N ASN A 123 -12.96 -3.84 4.79
CA ASN A 123 -14.01 -4.23 3.88
C ASN A 123 -14.68 -2.96 3.34
N SER A 124 -14.55 -2.70 2.03
CA SER A 124 -15.05 -1.52 1.35
C SER A 124 -16.57 -1.32 1.46
N ILE A 125 -17.34 -2.41 1.44
CA ILE A 125 -18.80 -2.39 1.49
C ILE A 125 -19.30 -2.00 2.89
N THR A 126 -18.66 -2.52 3.93
CA THR A 126 -19.11 -2.35 5.32
C THR A 126 -18.34 -1.29 6.10
N GLY A 127 -17.19 -0.83 5.58
CA GLY A 127 -16.25 0.05 6.27
C GLY A 127 -15.54 -0.58 7.47
N LYS A 128 -15.71 -1.90 7.71
CA LYS A 128 -15.11 -2.57 8.87
C LYS A 128 -13.63 -2.82 8.65
N ASN A 129 -12.82 -2.51 9.65
CA ASN A 129 -11.45 -3.02 9.72
C ASN A 129 -11.48 -4.56 9.81
N VAL A 130 -10.76 -5.23 8.92
CA VAL A 130 -10.68 -6.70 8.85
C VAL A 130 -9.31 -7.23 9.25
N ALA A 131 -8.26 -6.41 9.11
CA ALA A 131 -6.92 -6.75 9.54
C ALA A 131 -6.16 -5.49 9.95
N ASN A 132 -5.25 -5.65 10.92
CA ASN A 132 -4.36 -4.61 11.39
C ASN A 132 -2.97 -5.19 11.60
N TYR A 133 -1.98 -4.55 11.02
CA TYR A 133 -0.58 -4.95 11.09
C TYR A 133 0.24 -3.81 11.69
N ASP A 134 0.94 -4.12 12.77
CA ASP A 134 1.97 -3.25 13.32
C ASP A 134 3.25 -3.46 12.52
N THR A 135 3.75 -2.37 11.95
CA THR A 135 4.99 -2.34 11.16
C THR A 135 6.01 -1.46 11.87
N SER A 136 6.18 -1.62 13.18
CA SER A 136 7.16 -0.90 14.00
C SER A 136 8.61 -0.94 13.47
N ALA A 137 8.95 -1.90 12.61
CA ALA A 137 10.21 -1.94 11.86
C ALA A 137 10.30 -0.96 10.68
N GLY A 138 9.19 -0.29 10.33
CA GLY A 138 9.03 0.64 9.22
C GLY A 138 8.76 -0.06 7.89
N LEU A 139 7.48 -0.21 7.53
CA LEU A 139 7.11 -0.71 6.20
C LEU A 139 7.43 0.38 5.16
N GLY A 140 8.20 0.03 4.13
CA GLY A 140 8.55 0.96 3.05
C GLY A 140 7.34 1.36 2.22
N VAL A 141 7.18 2.67 2.00
CA VAL A 141 6.10 3.26 1.17
C VAL A 141 6.67 4.42 0.36
N ALA A 142 6.34 4.49 -0.92
CA ALA A 142 6.64 5.64 -1.76
C ALA A 142 5.50 6.67 -1.70
N LEU A 143 5.82 7.92 -1.41
CA LEU A 143 4.86 9.02 -1.46
C LEU A 143 4.92 9.68 -2.84
N ILE A 144 3.88 9.50 -3.64
CA ILE A 144 3.73 10.13 -4.95
C ILE A 144 3.35 11.59 -4.74
N GLN A 145 4.29 12.47 -5.07
CA GLN A 145 4.12 13.91 -5.00
C GLN A 145 3.48 14.43 -6.29
N ALA A 146 3.78 13.85 -7.44
CA ALA A 146 3.12 14.20 -8.69
C ALA A 146 3.12 13.04 -9.68
N SER A 147 2.06 12.90 -10.47
CA SER A 147 2.18 12.34 -11.81
C SER A 147 2.95 13.30 -12.70
N ILE A 148 3.96 12.80 -13.41
CA ILE A 148 4.85 13.57 -14.26
C ILE A 148 4.97 12.95 -15.64
N ALA A 149 5.05 13.78 -16.67
CA ALA A 149 5.26 13.32 -18.04
C ALA A 149 5.95 14.37 -18.89
N THR A 150 6.54 13.92 -20.00
CA THR A 150 6.90 14.81 -21.09
C THR A 150 5.65 15.36 -21.74
N GLN A 151 5.78 16.48 -22.44
CA GLN A 151 4.63 17.17 -23.05
C GLN A 151 3.81 16.28 -24.01
N GLY A 152 4.45 15.33 -24.71
CA GLY A 152 3.77 14.43 -25.64
C GLY A 152 2.97 13.31 -24.95
N SER A 153 3.29 12.99 -23.70
CA SER A 153 2.67 11.90 -22.93
C SER A 153 1.70 12.40 -21.86
N LEU A 154 1.51 13.72 -21.74
CA LEU A 154 0.51 14.30 -20.84
C LEU A 154 -0.91 14.05 -21.35
N SER A 155 -1.79 13.68 -20.42
CA SER A 155 -3.22 13.54 -20.67
C SER A 155 -3.95 14.90 -20.73
N GLY A 156 -3.32 15.97 -20.24
CA GLY A 156 -3.91 17.29 -20.09
C GLY A 156 -2.89 18.44 -20.12
N ASN A 157 -3.27 19.57 -19.52
CA ASN A 157 -2.41 20.75 -19.49
C ASN A 157 -1.18 20.52 -18.59
N PRO A 158 0.02 20.95 -19.03
CA PRO A 158 1.20 20.88 -18.19
C PRO A 158 1.06 21.78 -16.96
N GLY A 159 1.41 21.23 -15.81
CA GLY A 159 1.60 21.97 -14.56
C GLY A 159 3.03 22.50 -14.44
N GLN A 160 3.56 22.42 -13.23
CA GLN A 160 4.93 22.86 -12.93
C GLN A 160 5.96 22.02 -13.71
N VAL A 161 7.03 22.68 -14.19
CA VAL A 161 8.23 22.00 -14.73
C VAL A 161 9.00 21.35 -13.57
N ILE A 162 9.33 20.07 -13.73
CA ILE A 162 10.15 19.35 -12.75
C ILE A 162 11.62 19.68 -13.01
N PRO A 163 12.42 19.99 -11.97
CA PRO A 163 13.84 20.27 -12.14
C PRO A 163 14.56 19.13 -12.87
N GLY A 164 15.28 19.45 -13.95
CA GLY A 164 15.95 18.44 -14.78
C GLY A 164 17.12 17.71 -14.10
N ASP A 165 17.56 18.20 -12.95
CA ASP A 165 18.54 17.56 -12.07
C ASP A 165 17.91 16.61 -11.04
N THR A 166 16.59 16.43 -11.07
CA THR A 166 15.90 15.44 -10.22
C THR A 166 16.40 14.03 -10.58
N PRO A 167 16.88 13.23 -9.59
CA PRO A 167 17.33 11.87 -9.84
C PRO A 167 16.24 11.01 -10.49
N GLY A 168 16.61 10.09 -11.39
CA GLY A 168 15.67 9.18 -12.05
C GLY A 168 15.00 9.74 -13.31
N LEU A 169 15.11 11.05 -13.58
CA LEU A 169 14.66 11.63 -14.85
C LEU A 169 15.67 11.39 -15.97
N LEU A 170 15.18 11.29 -17.21
CA LEU A 170 16.04 11.26 -18.39
C LEU A 170 16.61 12.66 -18.67
N PRO A 171 17.94 12.80 -18.85
CA PRO A 171 18.63 14.10 -18.87
C PRO A 171 18.26 14.99 -20.07
N ASP A 172 17.76 14.41 -21.16
CA ASP A 172 17.41 15.12 -22.40
C ASP A 172 15.89 15.39 -22.54
N GLN A 173 15.13 15.17 -21.46
CA GLN A 173 13.68 15.36 -21.45
C GLN A 173 13.25 16.42 -20.44
N THR A 174 12.25 17.22 -20.83
CA THR A 174 11.56 18.12 -19.90
C THR A 174 10.30 17.45 -19.41
N TYR A 175 10.21 17.30 -18.09
CA TYR A 175 9.04 16.74 -17.42
C TYR A 175 8.19 17.83 -16.81
N TYR A 176 6.89 17.59 -16.85
CA TYR A 176 5.86 18.47 -16.31
C TYR A 176 4.98 17.65 -15.38
N GLN A 177 4.53 18.28 -14.30
CA GLN A 177 3.43 17.77 -13.49
C GLN A 177 2.16 17.64 -14.35
N ASP A 178 1.43 16.54 -14.22
CA ASP A 178 0.05 16.45 -14.70
C ASP A 178 -0.85 17.25 -13.77
N LEU A 179 -1.38 18.38 -14.26
CA LEU A 179 -2.18 19.28 -13.45
C LEU A 179 -3.54 18.67 -13.08
N SER A 180 -4.11 17.81 -13.94
CA SER A 180 -5.40 17.19 -13.68
C SER A 180 -5.33 16.20 -12.51
N TRP A 181 -4.22 15.46 -12.43
CA TRP A 181 -3.91 14.56 -11.32
C TRP A 181 -3.86 15.31 -9.98
N GLN A 182 -3.13 16.43 -9.93
CA GLN A 182 -3.08 17.26 -8.72
C GLN A 182 -4.43 17.88 -8.36
N GLN A 183 -5.20 18.30 -9.36
CA GLN A 183 -6.54 18.87 -9.14
C GLN A 183 -7.52 17.84 -8.59
N ALA A 184 -7.44 16.58 -9.02
CA ALA A 184 -8.24 15.50 -8.47
C ALA A 184 -7.94 15.31 -6.97
N LEU A 185 -6.67 15.21 -6.59
CA LEU A 185 -6.28 15.12 -5.18
C LEU A 185 -6.76 16.31 -4.35
N ASN A 186 -6.60 17.53 -4.86
CA ASN A 186 -7.07 18.74 -4.17
C ASN A 186 -8.59 18.77 -3.95
N GLN A 187 -9.35 18.03 -4.78
CA GLN A 187 -10.80 17.87 -4.64
C GLN A 187 -11.18 16.66 -3.76
N GLY A 188 -10.22 15.96 -3.16
CA GLY A 188 -10.46 14.73 -2.41
C GLY A 188 -10.95 13.59 -3.30
N LYS A 189 -10.46 13.52 -4.54
CA LYS A 189 -10.73 12.45 -5.49
C LYS A 189 -9.46 11.66 -5.77
N ALA A 190 -9.65 10.36 -6.00
CA ALA A 190 -8.61 9.46 -6.46
C ALA A 190 -8.07 9.94 -7.82
N PRO A 191 -6.75 10.16 -7.95
CA PRO A 191 -6.19 10.76 -9.15
C PRO A 191 -5.79 9.73 -10.21
N ASP A 192 -5.55 8.47 -9.84
CA ASP A 192 -5.17 7.40 -10.77
C ASP A 192 -6.41 6.62 -11.20
N GLU A 193 -6.64 6.55 -12.51
CA GLU A 193 -7.80 5.90 -13.17
C GLU A 193 -9.18 6.42 -12.66
N GLY A 194 -9.19 7.51 -11.88
CA GLY A 194 -10.38 8.03 -11.20
C GLY A 194 -10.85 7.18 -10.01
N HIS A 195 -10.08 6.16 -9.63
CA HIS A 195 -10.47 5.13 -8.66
C HIS A 195 -9.45 4.95 -7.54
N PHE A 196 -8.16 5.12 -7.82
CA PHE A 196 -7.09 4.74 -6.91
C PHE A 196 -6.26 5.93 -6.40
N TYR A 197 -5.85 5.85 -5.14
CA TYR A 197 -4.92 6.78 -4.47
C TYR A 197 -3.49 6.23 -4.47
N GLY A 198 -3.17 5.32 -5.38
CA GLY A 198 -1.88 4.65 -5.51
C GLY A 198 -2.04 3.14 -5.66
N ILE A 199 -0.95 2.43 -5.42
CA ILE A 199 -0.81 0.99 -5.69
C ILE A 199 -0.37 0.27 -4.42
N VAL A 200 -1.04 -0.84 -4.12
CA VAL A 200 -0.60 -1.83 -3.12
C VAL A 200 -0.11 -3.05 -3.89
N GLY A 201 1.21 -3.13 -4.02
CA GLY A 201 1.89 -4.22 -4.69
C GLY A 201 1.81 -5.54 -3.93
N ALA A 202 1.51 -6.62 -4.64
CA ALA A 202 1.49 -7.99 -4.15
C ALA A 202 2.37 -8.92 -5.02
N GLY A 203 3.45 -8.38 -5.56
CA GLY A 203 4.47 -9.13 -6.30
C GLY A 203 5.29 -10.08 -5.43
N ASP A 204 5.92 -11.04 -6.12
CA ASP A 204 6.63 -12.21 -5.58
C ASP A 204 8.16 -11.99 -5.49
N PHE A 205 8.66 -10.79 -5.77
CA PHE A 205 10.09 -10.61 -5.95
C PHE A 205 10.82 -10.29 -4.65
N VAL A 206 11.14 -11.34 -3.88
CA VAL A 206 12.12 -11.22 -2.79
C VAL A 206 13.53 -11.26 -3.39
N TYR A 207 14.02 -10.13 -3.88
CA TYR A 207 15.45 -9.98 -4.21
C TYR A 207 16.27 -9.64 -2.96
N PRO A 208 17.56 -10.03 -2.90
CA PRO A 208 18.45 -9.54 -1.85
C PRO A 208 18.51 -8.00 -1.85
N GLY A 209 17.94 -7.37 -0.82
CA GLY A 209 17.84 -5.91 -0.70
C GLY A 209 16.49 -5.31 -1.07
N ASP A 210 15.53 -6.13 -1.52
CA ASP A 210 14.12 -5.76 -1.67
C ASP A 210 13.31 -6.28 -0.48
N ASN A 211 12.33 -5.52 -0.03
CA ASN A 211 11.44 -5.95 1.05
C ASN A 211 10.27 -6.82 0.50
N GLY A 212 10.09 -6.92 -0.82
CA GLY A 212 9.02 -7.69 -1.47
C GLY A 212 7.67 -6.97 -1.41
N GLY A 213 6.64 -7.51 -2.09
CA GLY A 213 5.28 -6.95 -2.06
C GLY A 213 4.72 -6.76 -0.64
N VAL A 214 3.76 -5.85 -0.49
CA VAL A 214 3.17 -5.48 0.81
C VAL A 214 2.71 -6.69 1.63
N PRO A 215 1.95 -7.65 1.07
CA PRO A 215 1.55 -8.84 1.82
C PRO A 215 2.75 -9.70 2.30
N GLY A 216 3.84 -9.73 1.53
CA GLY A 216 5.09 -10.41 1.90
C GLY A 216 5.77 -9.73 3.10
N GLN A 217 5.74 -8.41 3.16
CA GLN A 217 6.28 -7.65 4.29
C GLN A 217 5.42 -7.75 5.57
N LEU A 218 4.14 -8.06 5.42
CA LEU A 218 3.19 -8.13 6.54
C LEU A 218 2.99 -9.54 7.11
N THR A 219 3.53 -10.58 6.47
CA THR A 219 3.34 -11.98 6.86
C THR A 219 4.67 -12.69 7.14
N GLN A 220 4.66 -13.71 8.01
CA GLN A 220 5.86 -14.51 8.32
C GLN A 220 5.90 -15.86 7.58
N THR A 221 4.75 -16.28 7.04
CA THR A 221 4.53 -17.65 6.52
C THR A 221 4.07 -17.68 5.07
N GLY A 222 3.72 -16.52 4.50
CA GLY A 222 3.22 -16.37 3.12
C GLY A 222 1.79 -15.80 3.06
N TYR A 223 1.34 -15.53 1.84
CA TYR A 223 -0.01 -15.07 1.53
C TYR A 223 -0.55 -15.77 0.28
N ILE A 224 -1.87 -15.82 0.14
CA ILE A 224 -2.56 -16.32 -1.05
C ILE A 224 -3.47 -15.20 -1.53
N VAL A 225 -3.40 -14.89 -2.82
CA VAL A 225 -4.35 -14.01 -3.49
C VAL A 225 -5.35 -14.89 -4.22
N GLU A 226 -6.61 -14.79 -3.80
CA GLU A 226 -7.74 -15.42 -4.50
C GLU A 226 -8.79 -14.33 -4.77
N ALA A 227 -9.01 -14.00 -6.04
CA ALA A 227 -10.11 -13.14 -6.43
C ALA A 227 -11.29 -14.05 -6.83
N ASN A 228 -12.41 -13.93 -6.12
CA ASN A 228 -13.63 -14.63 -6.52
C ASN A 228 -14.28 -13.87 -7.67
N GLY A 229 -14.03 -14.34 -8.89
CA GLY A 229 -14.71 -13.86 -10.08
C GLY A 229 -16.23 -13.94 -9.95
N THR A 230 -16.93 -13.05 -10.64
CA THR A 230 -18.38 -13.16 -10.83
C THR A 230 -18.66 -13.84 -12.18
N ALA A 231 -19.93 -14.17 -12.44
CA ALA A 231 -20.33 -14.73 -13.73
C ALA A 231 -19.97 -13.82 -14.93
N THR A 232 -19.75 -12.52 -14.70
CA THR A 232 -19.42 -11.53 -15.74
C THR A 232 -17.96 -11.03 -15.69
N THR A 233 -17.20 -11.39 -14.65
CA THR A 233 -15.82 -10.92 -14.47
C THR A 233 -14.95 -12.07 -13.96
N PRO A 234 -13.97 -12.55 -14.72
CA PRO A 234 -13.02 -13.56 -14.25
C PRO A 234 -12.31 -13.07 -12.98
N GLY A 235 -12.07 -14.01 -12.06
CA GLY A 235 -11.19 -13.83 -10.91
C GLY A 235 -9.79 -14.30 -11.22
#